data_AF-A0A956K451-F1
#
_entry.id   AF-A0A956K451-F1
#
_cell.length_a   1.000
_cell.length_b   1.000
_cell.length_c   1.000
_cell.angle_alpha   90.00
_cell.angle_beta   90.00
_cell.angle_gamma   90.00
#
_symmetry.space_group_name_H-M   'P 1'
#
loop_
_entity.id
_entity.type
_entity.pdbx_description
1 polymer ?
#
loop_
_entity_poly.entity_id
_entity_poly.type
_entity_poly.pdbx_seq_one_letter_code
_entity_poly.pdbx_strand_id
1 'polypeptide(L)'
;MSRRYFRPELWLLPTLILLPGCEGEVAALFSLAFGTALGAWMVSRDRQNRALYAAESLRHAIATGQQREIEMNLRKQLALAAAGEAVSIERQWLARAQLGGLLVAEWRLDEAREIYGADDGGLSPHLQALANFGRHELAILANGGPDDDRLEAIRKDRDACLRHVPPRYRDLVADAWLALEGLCLVRMGHAREALPLLEQGLNSLAYNPARVVYLYHLGQAYEHLGERQLAAETYEKATTAFPGTRLASEAKSRRLALVEGQHGEGMFRRMLPETPVSKALAPAGGKLENEE
;
A
#
# COMPACT_ATOMS: atom_id res chain seq x y z
N MET A 1 -66.47 8.95 -17.17
CA MET A 1 -66.51 7.89 -16.14
C MET A 1 -65.27 7.03 -16.30
N SER A 2 -64.37 7.13 -15.33
CA SER A 2 -63.05 6.51 -15.27
C SER A 2 -63.08 5.06 -14.81
N ARG A 3 -62.11 4.27 -15.28
CA ARG A 3 -61.36 3.18 -14.60
C ARG A 3 -60.24 2.82 -15.60
N ARG A 4 -59.02 3.37 -15.57
CA ARG A 4 -57.94 3.43 -14.56
C ARG A 4 -57.51 2.05 -14.02
N TYR A 5 -56.19 1.82 -14.14
CA TYR A 5 -55.32 0.90 -13.38
C TYR A 5 -55.29 -0.58 -13.84
N PHE A 6 -54.17 -1.31 -13.90
CA PHE A 6 -52.75 -1.10 -13.56
C PHE A 6 -52.02 -2.37 -14.04
N ARG A 7 -50.78 -2.29 -14.54
CA ARG A 7 -49.91 -3.49 -14.63
C ARG A 7 -49.48 -3.90 -13.22
N PRO A 8 -49.27 -5.20 -12.98
CA PRO A 8 -48.07 -5.56 -12.22
C PRO A 8 -47.28 -6.69 -12.88
N GLU A 9 -45.97 -6.45 -12.98
CA GLU A 9 -44.95 -7.49 -12.85
C GLU A 9 -45.12 -8.22 -11.53
N LEU A 10 -44.99 -9.55 -11.50
CA LEU A 10 -44.37 -10.32 -10.42
C LEU A 10 -44.55 -11.84 -10.64
N TRP A 11 -43.57 -12.59 -10.13
CA TRP A 11 -43.52 -14.05 -9.91
C TRP A 11 -43.09 -14.93 -11.09
N LEU A 12 -41.78 -15.21 -11.14
CA LEU A 12 -41.29 -16.59 -11.01
C LEU A 12 -39.92 -16.55 -10.29
N LEU A 13 -39.94 -16.80 -8.98
CA LEU A 13 -38.85 -17.48 -8.30
C LEU A 13 -38.72 -18.88 -8.92
N PRO A 14 -37.49 -19.38 -9.05
CA PRO A 14 -37.25 -20.72 -8.54
C PRO A 14 -36.20 -20.64 -7.44
N THR A 15 -36.64 -21.15 -6.29
CA THR A 15 -35.82 -21.75 -5.24
C THR A 15 -34.62 -22.48 -5.82
N LEU A 16 -33.40 -22.01 -5.53
CA LEU A 16 -32.20 -22.82 -5.64
C LEU A 16 -31.59 -23.00 -4.26
N ILE A 17 -31.50 -24.28 -3.94
CA ILE A 17 -31.05 -24.93 -2.74
C ILE A 17 -29.61 -24.49 -2.43
N LEU A 18 -29.41 -24.02 -1.19
CA LEU A 18 -28.11 -23.79 -0.57
C LEU A 18 -27.33 -25.11 -0.50
N LEU A 19 -26.15 -25.14 -1.12
CA LEU A 19 -25.09 -26.10 -0.82
C LEU A 19 -24.00 -25.37 -0.02
N PRO A 20 -23.60 -25.84 1.18
CA PRO A 20 -22.45 -25.28 1.89
C PRO A 20 -21.17 -25.95 1.38
N GLY A 21 -20.10 -25.19 1.12
CA GLY A 21 -18.78 -25.81 0.96
C GLY A 21 -17.70 -25.10 0.14
N CYS A 22 -17.98 -24.02 -0.63
CA CYS A 22 -16.95 -23.42 -1.51
C CYS A 22 -16.80 -21.89 -1.40
N GLU A 23 -17.47 -21.23 -0.45
CA GLU A 23 -17.62 -19.76 -0.47
C GLU A 23 -16.51 -18.98 0.26
N GLY A 24 -15.79 -19.61 1.19
CA GLY A 24 -14.68 -18.99 1.90
C GLY A 24 -13.44 -18.81 1.02
N GLU A 25 -13.27 -19.68 0.02
CA GLU A 25 -12.03 -19.78 -0.72
C GLU A 25 -11.72 -18.61 -1.63
N VAL A 26 -12.78 -17.97 -2.09
CA VAL A 26 -12.72 -16.82 -2.99
C VAL A 26 -12.52 -15.53 -2.18
N ALA A 27 -13.08 -15.45 -0.96
CA ALA A 27 -12.98 -14.28 -0.09
C ALA A 27 -11.53 -14.02 0.38
N ALA A 28 -10.75 -15.06 0.59
CA ALA A 28 -9.36 -14.94 1.02
C ALA A 28 -8.35 -14.81 -0.15
N LEU A 29 -8.72 -15.23 -1.36
CA LEU A 29 -8.02 -14.82 -2.58
C LEU A 29 -8.17 -13.31 -2.84
N PHE A 30 -9.28 -12.70 -2.43
CA PHE A 30 -9.43 -11.25 -2.49
C PHE A 30 -8.49 -10.50 -1.55
N SER A 31 -8.02 -11.15 -0.48
CA SER A 31 -7.13 -10.50 0.48
C SER A 31 -5.66 -10.40 0.12
N LEU A 32 -5.25 -11.18 -0.88
CA LEU A 32 -3.89 -11.17 -1.37
C LEU A 32 -3.58 -10.03 -2.34
N ALA A 33 -4.61 -9.37 -2.87
CA ALA A 33 -4.45 -8.46 -3.99
C ALA A 33 -5.43 -7.30 -3.93
N PHE A 34 -5.50 -6.58 -2.82
CA PHE A 34 -6.57 -5.61 -2.58
C PHE A 34 -6.49 -4.34 -3.48
N GLY A 35 -6.68 -4.51 -4.79
CA GLY A 35 -7.41 -3.68 -5.74
C GLY A 35 -8.79 -4.33 -5.94
N THR A 36 -9.81 -3.77 -5.33
CA THR A 36 -11.11 -4.41 -5.22
C THR A 36 -12.05 -4.09 -6.38
N ALA A 37 -11.64 -4.32 -7.62
CA ALA A 37 -12.54 -4.19 -8.78
C ALA A 37 -13.20 -5.52 -9.19
N LEU A 38 -12.68 -6.65 -8.70
CA LEU A 38 -13.05 -7.99 -9.15
C LEU A 38 -13.70 -8.86 -8.06
N GLY A 39 -13.80 -8.33 -6.83
CA GLY A 39 -14.63 -8.80 -5.71
C GLY A 39 -16.06 -9.14 -6.08
N ALA A 40 -16.58 -8.48 -7.11
CA ALA A 40 -17.98 -8.16 -7.34
C ALA A 40 -18.79 -9.16 -8.19
N TRP A 41 -18.27 -10.36 -8.51
CA TRP A 41 -19.04 -11.33 -9.31
C TRP A 41 -19.33 -12.73 -8.73
N MET A 42 -18.62 -13.21 -7.70
CA MET A 42 -18.75 -14.64 -7.29
C MET A 42 -19.17 -14.94 -5.85
N VAL A 43 -19.63 -13.95 -5.10
CA VAL A 43 -20.34 -14.12 -3.82
C VAL A 43 -21.57 -13.23 -3.91
N SER A 44 -22.68 -13.54 -3.20
CA SER A 44 -23.90 -12.72 -3.28
C SER A 44 -23.57 -11.22 -3.22
N ARG A 45 -24.27 -10.44 -4.05
CA ARG A 45 -24.06 -8.99 -4.31
C ARG A 45 -23.84 -8.16 -3.03
N ASP A 46 -24.42 -8.62 -1.92
CA ASP A 46 -24.37 -8.00 -0.61
C ASP A 46 -23.05 -8.22 0.17
N ARG A 47 -22.38 -9.37 0.05
CA ARG A 47 -21.10 -9.63 0.75
C ARG A 47 -19.90 -8.95 0.08
N GLN A 48 -20.01 -8.70 -1.22
CA GLN A 48 -18.98 -8.02 -2.01
C GLN A 48 -18.99 -6.52 -1.71
N ASN A 49 -20.18 -5.91 -1.74
CA ASN A 49 -20.36 -4.55 -1.30
C ASN A 49 -19.83 -4.35 0.12
N ARG A 50 -19.98 -5.35 1.01
CA ARG A 50 -19.40 -5.28 2.36
C ARG A 50 -17.86 -5.34 2.40
N ALA A 51 -17.21 -6.20 1.61
CA ALA A 51 -15.75 -6.23 1.54
C ALA A 51 -15.16 -4.96 0.89
N LEU A 52 -15.82 -4.46 -0.16
CA LEU A 52 -15.50 -3.19 -0.82
C LEU A 52 -15.67 -2.02 0.12
N TYR A 53 -16.83 -1.95 0.77
CA TYR A 53 -17.13 -0.93 1.75
C TYR A 53 -16.16 -0.98 2.92
N ALA A 54 -15.75 -2.18 3.38
CA ALA A 54 -14.75 -2.30 4.44
C ALA A 54 -13.36 -1.80 3.99
N ALA A 55 -12.93 -2.12 2.77
CA ALA A 55 -11.64 -1.67 2.23
C ALA A 55 -11.64 -0.16 1.91
N GLU A 56 -12.74 0.36 1.39
CA GLU A 56 -12.93 1.78 1.13
C GLU A 56 -13.10 2.58 2.43
N SER A 57 -13.84 2.05 3.41
CA SER A 57 -13.93 2.60 4.75
C SER A 57 -12.57 2.62 5.43
N LEU A 58 -11.76 1.55 5.29
CA LEU A 58 -10.38 1.51 5.78
C LEU A 58 -9.51 2.59 5.13
N ARG A 59 -9.55 2.70 3.81
CA ARG A 59 -8.81 3.75 3.08
C ARG A 59 -9.25 5.15 3.48
N HIS A 60 -10.56 5.37 3.60
CA HIS A 60 -11.12 6.65 4.02
C HIS A 60 -10.70 6.99 5.45
N ALA A 61 -10.78 6.04 6.37
CA ALA A 61 -10.35 6.24 7.75
C ALA A 61 -8.85 6.51 7.87
N ILE A 62 -8.01 5.86 7.07
CA ILE A 62 -6.57 6.18 6.98
C ILE A 62 -6.37 7.62 6.49
N ALA A 63 -7.11 8.03 5.45
CA ALA A 63 -7.02 9.38 4.91
C ALA A 63 -7.53 10.46 5.89
N THR A 64 -8.48 10.13 6.78
CA THR A 64 -9.08 11.05 7.76
C THR A 64 -8.47 10.95 9.16
N GLY A 65 -7.50 10.06 9.39
CA GLY A 65 -6.86 9.88 10.71
C GLY A 65 -7.65 9.02 11.70
N GLN A 66 -8.68 8.30 11.25
CA GLN A 66 -9.56 7.44 12.05
C GLN A 66 -9.09 5.98 12.12
N GLN A 67 -7.86 5.66 11.69
CA GLN A 67 -7.37 4.28 11.63
C GLN A 67 -7.36 3.52 12.98
N ARG A 68 -7.27 4.24 14.11
CA ARG A 68 -7.30 3.65 15.46
C ARG A 68 -8.61 2.95 15.78
N GLU A 69 -9.74 3.48 15.31
CA GLU A 69 -11.04 2.85 15.51
C GLU A 69 -11.13 1.53 14.75
N ILE A 70 -10.57 1.49 13.54
CA ILE A 70 -10.51 0.28 12.74
C ILE A 70 -9.59 -0.77 13.36
N GLU A 71 -8.41 -0.35 13.84
CA GLU A 71 -7.51 -1.24 14.58
C GLU A 71 -8.24 -1.90 15.76
N MET A 72 -8.94 -1.11 16.58
CA MET A 72 -9.71 -1.60 17.72
C MET A 72 -10.79 -2.59 17.29
N ASN A 73 -11.53 -2.29 16.22
CA ASN A 73 -12.57 -3.16 15.69
C ASN A 73 -12.01 -4.49 15.16
N LEU A 74 -10.88 -4.46 14.45
CA LEU A 74 -10.21 -5.67 13.95
C LEU A 74 -9.68 -6.53 15.11
N ARG A 75 -9.05 -5.93 16.12
CA ARG A 75 -8.61 -6.63 17.33
C ARG A 75 -9.77 -7.27 18.08
N LYS A 76 -10.89 -6.55 18.20
CA LYS A 76 -12.11 -7.09 18.82
C LYS A 76 -12.62 -8.31 18.05
N GLN A 77 -12.66 -8.26 16.72
CA GLN A 77 -13.08 -9.41 15.91
C GLN A 77 -12.19 -10.64 16.12
N LEU A 78 -10.87 -10.46 16.18
CA LEU A 78 -9.93 -11.55 16.46
C LEU A 78 -10.05 -12.08 17.89
N ALA A 79 -10.31 -11.21 18.86
CA ALA A 79 -10.55 -11.61 20.25
C ALA A 79 -11.84 -12.45 20.40
N LEU A 80 -12.92 -12.07 19.71
CA LEU A 80 -14.16 -12.86 19.68
C LEU A 80 -13.94 -14.25 19.08
N ALA A 81 -13.18 -14.33 18.00
CA ALA A 81 -12.79 -15.60 17.40
C ALA A 81 -11.95 -16.47 18.35
N ALA A 82 -10.99 -15.87 19.07
CA ALA A 82 -10.18 -16.55 20.07
C ALA A 82 -11.01 -17.03 21.29
N ALA A 83 -12.11 -16.33 21.60
CA ALA A 83 -13.06 -16.71 22.64
C ALA A 83 -14.00 -17.86 22.22
N GLY A 84 -13.83 -18.43 21.03
CA GLY A 84 -14.65 -19.55 20.53
C GLY A 84 -15.98 -19.13 19.94
N GLU A 85 -16.19 -17.83 19.67
CA GLU A 85 -17.36 -17.40 18.88
C GLU A 85 -17.27 -17.93 17.45
N ALA A 86 -18.43 -18.18 16.84
CA ALA A 86 -18.54 -18.72 15.48
C ALA A 86 -18.12 -17.68 14.42
N VAL A 87 -16.81 -17.44 14.30
CA VAL A 87 -16.19 -16.62 13.27
C VAL A 87 -15.48 -17.56 12.31
N SER A 88 -15.88 -17.55 11.03
CA SER A 88 -15.26 -18.41 10.01
C SER A 88 -13.76 -18.11 9.88
N ILE A 89 -12.97 -19.15 9.61
CA ILE A 89 -11.51 -19.07 9.52
C ILE A 89 -11.08 -17.99 8.50
N GLU A 90 -11.79 -17.88 7.39
CA GLU A 90 -11.53 -16.90 6.34
C GLU A 90 -11.75 -15.47 6.82
N ARG A 91 -12.82 -15.24 7.61
CA ARG A 91 -13.07 -13.93 8.19
C ARG A 91 -11.98 -13.54 9.19
N GLN A 92 -11.48 -14.52 9.96
CA GLN A 92 -10.39 -14.24 10.88
C GLN A 92 -9.10 -13.89 10.13
N TRP A 93 -8.74 -14.64 9.10
CA TRP A 93 -7.54 -14.38 8.30
C TRP A 93 -7.62 -13.10 7.46
N LEU A 94 -8.82 -12.75 7.00
CA LEU A 94 -9.08 -11.44 6.41
C LEU A 94 -8.79 -10.31 7.42
N ALA A 95 -9.32 -10.43 8.64
CA ALA A 95 -9.07 -9.45 9.69
C ALA A 95 -7.58 -9.41 10.09
N ARG A 96 -6.89 -10.56 10.11
CA ARG A 96 -5.43 -10.65 10.32
C ARG A 96 -4.67 -9.93 9.22
N ALA A 97 -4.99 -10.13 7.95
CA ALA A 97 -4.31 -9.46 6.85
C ALA A 97 -4.52 -7.94 6.86
N GLN A 98 -5.75 -7.48 7.15
CA GLN A 98 -6.05 -6.05 7.27
C GLN A 98 -5.33 -5.40 8.45
N LEU A 99 -5.37 -6.05 9.62
CA LEU A 99 -4.69 -5.57 10.82
C LEU A 99 -3.16 -5.61 10.63
N GLY A 100 -2.63 -6.71 10.10
CA GLY A 100 -1.22 -6.88 9.80
C GLY A 100 -0.70 -5.81 8.83
N GLY A 101 -1.41 -5.57 7.72
CA GLY A 101 -1.05 -4.51 6.77
C GLY A 101 -1.12 -3.11 7.38
N LEU A 102 -2.10 -2.84 8.26
CA LEU A 102 -2.18 -1.59 9.02
C LEU A 102 -0.98 -1.41 9.94
N LEU A 103 -0.62 -2.45 10.69
CA LEU A 103 0.54 -2.44 11.59
C LEU A 103 1.86 -2.28 10.81
N VAL A 104 1.98 -2.93 9.66
CA VAL A 104 3.11 -2.75 8.73
C VAL A 104 3.23 -1.30 8.27
N ALA A 105 2.13 -0.67 7.86
CA ALA A 105 2.11 0.72 7.44
C ALA A 105 2.52 1.69 8.58
N GLU A 106 2.14 1.37 9.82
CA GLU A 106 2.55 2.10 11.03
C GLU A 106 3.95 1.73 11.52
N TRP A 107 4.66 0.83 10.83
CA TRP A 107 5.98 0.32 11.21
C TRP A 107 6.01 -0.43 12.56
N ARG A 108 4.87 -1.02 12.96
CA ARG A 108 4.70 -1.85 14.17
C ARG A 108 4.95 -3.32 13.82
N LEU A 109 6.16 -3.61 13.35
CA LEU A 109 6.50 -4.90 12.73
C LEU A 109 6.43 -6.09 13.69
N ASP A 110 6.73 -5.89 14.97
CA ASP A 110 6.68 -6.97 15.96
C ASP A 110 5.23 -7.42 16.23
N GLU A 111 4.31 -6.48 16.40
CA GLU A 111 2.89 -6.78 16.53
C GLU A 111 2.34 -7.44 15.26
N ALA A 112 2.72 -6.94 14.08
CA ALA A 112 2.32 -7.56 12.82
C ALA A 112 2.84 -9.01 12.71
N ARG A 113 4.03 -9.30 13.24
CA ARG A 113 4.60 -10.65 13.26
C ARG A 113 3.77 -11.60 14.13
N GLU A 114 3.25 -11.13 15.26
CA GLU A 114 2.32 -11.92 16.08
C GLU A 114 1.02 -12.22 15.33
N ILE A 115 0.49 -11.26 14.57
CA ILE A 115 -0.74 -11.43 13.79
C ILE A 115 -0.58 -12.50 12.70
N TYR A 116 0.54 -12.49 11.97
CA TYR A 116 0.82 -13.46 10.90
C TYR A 116 1.48 -14.76 11.38
N GLY A 117 1.97 -14.79 12.62
CA GLY A 117 2.62 -15.96 13.24
C GLY A 117 1.65 -16.93 13.92
N ALA A 118 0.33 -16.68 13.86
CA ALA A 118 -0.68 -17.59 14.36
C ALA A 118 -0.65 -18.94 13.62
N ASP A 119 -1.04 -20.01 14.32
CA ASP A 119 -1.06 -21.39 13.78
C ASP A 119 -1.82 -21.47 12.45
N ASP A 120 -1.14 -21.99 11.43
CA ASP A 120 -1.63 -22.18 10.06
C ASP A 120 -1.95 -23.66 9.75
N GLY A 121 -2.01 -24.51 10.77
CA GLY A 121 -2.43 -25.90 10.65
C GLY A 121 -3.79 -26.06 9.95
N GLY A 122 -3.78 -26.67 8.77
CA GLY A 122 -5.00 -27.00 8.03
C GLY A 122 -5.64 -25.84 7.28
N LEU A 123 -4.91 -24.73 7.04
CA LEU A 123 -5.40 -23.68 6.15
C LEU A 123 -5.55 -24.19 4.73
N SER A 124 -6.59 -23.69 4.07
CA SER A 124 -6.75 -23.82 2.64
C SER A 124 -5.62 -23.11 1.89
N PRO A 125 -5.29 -23.52 0.64
CA PRO A 125 -4.15 -22.98 -0.08
C PRO A 125 -4.13 -21.45 -0.26
N HIS A 126 -5.30 -20.83 -0.39
CA HIS A 126 -5.43 -19.38 -0.55
C HIS A 126 -5.22 -18.62 0.77
N LEU A 127 -5.66 -19.18 1.91
CA LEU A 127 -5.39 -18.60 3.23
C LEU A 127 -3.92 -18.74 3.59
N GLN A 128 -3.34 -19.89 3.25
CA GLN A 128 -1.91 -20.10 3.38
C GLN A 128 -1.11 -19.08 2.56
N ALA A 129 -1.51 -18.84 1.31
CA ALA A 129 -0.88 -17.82 0.48
C ALA A 129 -0.99 -16.42 1.11
N LEU A 130 -2.14 -16.07 1.67
CA LEU A 130 -2.34 -14.78 2.37
C LEU A 130 -1.41 -14.63 3.57
N ALA A 131 -1.31 -15.68 4.39
CA ALA A 131 -0.38 -15.72 5.51
C ALA A 131 1.07 -15.58 5.03
N ASN A 132 1.46 -16.30 3.99
CA ASN A 132 2.80 -16.26 3.42
C ASN A 132 3.15 -14.88 2.88
N PHE A 133 2.23 -14.21 2.19
CA PHE A 133 2.43 -12.86 1.68
C PHE A 133 2.79 -11.89 2.82
N GLY A 134 1.99 -11.85 3.89
CA GLY A 134 2.26 -11.00 5.04
C GLY A 134 3.56 -11.38 5.78
N ARG A 135 3.86 -12.67 5.89
CA ARG A 135 5.12 -13.15 6.51
C ARG A 135 6.34 -12.73 5.69
N HIS A 136 6.28 -12.81 4.37
CA HIS A 136 7.36 -12.35 3.48
C HIS A 136 7.50 -10.84 3.52
N GLU A 137 6.39 -10.09 3.52
CA GLU A 137 6.42 -8.62 3.68
C GLU A 137 7.16 -8.23 4.97
N LEU A 138 6.84 -8.88 6.09
CA LEU A 138 7.54 -8.67 7.36
C LEU A 138 8.99 -9.11 7.33
N ALA A 139 9.30 -10.23 6.70
CA ALA A 139 10.67 -10.73 6.61
C ALA A 139 11.56 -9.78 5.82
N ILE A 140 11.06 -9.19 4.73
CA ILE A 140 11.78 -8.17 3.96
C ILE A 140 12.01 -6.93 4.84
N LEU A 141 11.01 -6.49 5.60
CA LEU A 141 11.07 -5.28 6.43
C LEU A 141 11.87 -5.44 7.73
N ALA A 142 12.14 -6.67 8.16
CA ALA A 142 12.90 -6.95 9.38
C ALA A 142 14.39 -6.58 9.27
N ASN A 143 15.05 -6.51 10.44
CA ASN A 143 16.48 -6.27 10.55
C ASN A 143 17.27 -7.46 9.99
N GLY A 144 18.23 -7.19 9.10
CA GLY A 144 19.05 -8.19 8.41
C GLY A 144 19.06 -8.03 6.89
N GLY A 145 18.00 -7.43 6.33
CA GLY A 145 17.83 -7.28 4.88
C GLY A 145 17.48 -8.61 4.20
N PRO A 146 16.74 -8.58 3.09
CA PRO A 146 16.48 -9.78 2.30
C PRO A 146 17.72 -10.27 1.54
N ASP A 147 17.70 -11.55 1.17
CA ASP A 147 18.71 -12.26 0.39
C ASP A 147 18.06 -13.02 -0.78
N ASP A 148 18.88 -13.70 -1.59
CA ASP A 148 18.42 -14.47 -2.75
C ASP A 148 17.51 -15.64 -2.32
N ASP A 149 17.78 -16.27 -1.17
CA ASP A 149 16.95 -17.34 -0.62
C ASP A 149 15.53 -16.83 -0.30
N ARG A 150 15.41 -15.61 0.23
CA ARG A 150 14.12 -14.95 0.45
C ARG A 150 13.40 -14.69 -0.86
N LEU A 151 14.10 -14.17 -1.85
CA LEU A 151 13.53 -13.87 -3.16
C LEU A 151 12.98 -15.14 -3.83
N GLU A 152 13.73 -16.24 -3.75
CA GLU A 152 13.30 -17.54 -4.27
C GLU A 152 12.11 -18.11 -3.48
N ALA A 153 12.08 -17.96 -2.16
CA ALA A 153 10.94 -18.37 -1.34
C ALA A 153 9.66 -17.58 -1.70
N ILE A 154 9.77 -16.28 -1.97
CA ILE A 154 8.64 -15.44 -2.43
C ILE A 154 8.11 -15.97 -3.77
N ARG A 155 8.99 -16.25 -4.74
CA ARG A 155 8.61 -16.77 -6.06
C ARG A 155 7.94 -18.15 -5.96
N LYS A 156 8.49 -19.04 -5.13
CA LYS A 156 7.92 -20.36 -4.87
C LYS A 156 6.51 -20.28 -4.30
N ASP A 157 6.30 -19.41 -3.31
CA ASP A 157 4.99 -19.23 -2.67
C ASP A 157 3.98 -18.52 -3.57
N ARG A 158 4.43 -17.56 -4.38
CA ARG A 158 3.63 -16.97 -5.46
C ARG A 158 3.16 -18.06 -6.41
N ASP A 159 4.07 -18.87 -6.95
CA ASP A 159 3.73 -19.90 -7.93
C ASP A 159 2.80 -20.95 -7.32
N ALA A 160 2.97 -21.26 -6.03
CA ALA A 160 2.03 -22.09 -5.28
C ALA A 160 0.65 -21.45 -5.17
N CYS A 161 0.57 -20.18 -4.82
CA CYS A 161 -0.68 -19.43 -4.77
C CYS A 161 -1.39 -19.44 -6.13
N LEU A 162 -0.69 -19.11 -7.22
CA LEU A 162 -1.28 -18.94 -8.56
C LEU A 162 -1.87 -20.24 -9.14
N ARG A 163 -1.43 -21.43 -8.68
CA ARG A 163 -2.04 -22.71 -9.04
C ARG A 163 -3.49 -22.85 -8.56
N HIS A 164 -3.83 -22.20 -7.45
CA HIS A 164 -5.15 -22.26 -6.83
C HIS A 164 -6.01 -21.02 -7.12
N VAL A 165 -5.45 -20.00 -7.77
CA VAL A 165 -6.16 -18.78 -8.16
C VAL A 165 -6.94 -19.00 -9.46
N PRO A 166 -8.26 -18.69 -9.50
CA PRO A 166 -9.05 -18.74 -10.72
C PRO A 166 -8.45 -17.85 -11.83
N PRO A 167 -8.46 -18.27 -13.12
CA PRO A 167 -7.78 -17.58 -14.21
C PRO A 167 -8.06 -16.07 -14.29
N ARG A 168 -9.32 -15.68 -14.11
CA ARG A 168 -9.77 -14.27 -14.13
C ARG A 168 -9.12 -13.35 -13.08
N TYR A 169 -8.51 -13.91 -12.04
CA TYR A 169 -7.86 -13.17 -10.94
C TYR A 169 -6.37 -13.42 -10.88
N ARG A 170 -5.85 -14.29 -11.75
CA ARG A 170 -4.46 -14.73 -11.71
C ARG A 170 -3.52 -13.55 -11.89
N ASP A 171 -3.81 -12.67 -12.84
CA ASP A 171 -2.97 -11.51 -13.13
C ASP A 171 -2.97 -10.51 -11.96
N LEU A 172 -4.15 -10.23 -11.38
CA LEU A 172 -4.28 -9.34 -10.23
C LEU A 172 -3.47 -9.86 -9.02
N VAL A 173 -3.58 -11.16 -8.73
CA VAL A 173 -2.84 -11.80 -7.63
C VAL A 173 -1.35 -11.85 -7.95
N ALA A 174 -0.98 -12.18 -9.19
CA ALA A 174 0.42 -12.18 -9.63
C ALA A 174 1.05 -10.80 -9.45
N ASP A 175 0.37 -9.73 -9.87
CA ASP A 175 0.80 -8.35 -9.71
C ASP A 175 1.06 -7.99 -8.23
N ALA A 176 0.20 -8.42 -7.31
CA ALA A 176 0.44 -8.20 -5.89
C ALA A 176 1.73 -8.89 -5.41
N TRP A 177 1.97 -10.14 -5.84
CA TRP A 177 3.24 -10.83 -5.57
C TRP A 177 4.44 -10.18 -6.26
N LEU A 178 4.27 -9.60 -7.46
CA LEU A 178 5.33 -8.82 -8.12
C LEU A 178 5.70 -7.58 -7.30
N ALA A 179 4.72 -6.90 -6.68
CA ALA A 179 5.03 -5.78 -5.78
C ALA A 179 5.91 -6.23 -4.60
N LEU A 180 5.63 -7.40 -4.03
CA LEU A 180 6.40 -7.99 -2.94
C LEU A 180 7.81 -8.40 -3.38
N GLU A 181 7.92 -8.98 -4.58
CA GLU A 181 9.20 -9.31 -5.22
C GLU A 181 10.03 -8.03 -5.48
N GLY A 182 9.41 -7.00 -6.03
CA GLY A 182 10.03 -5.70 -6.26
C GLY A 182 10.48 -5.04 -4.95
N LEU A 183 9.66 -5.12 -3.89
CA LEU A 183 10.04 -4.65 -2.56
C LEU A 183 11.31 -5.36 -2.04
N CYS A 184 11.38 -6.68 -2.22
CA CYS A 184 12.56 -7.48 -1.89
C CYS A 184 13.80 -6.99 -2.66
N LEU A 185 13.69 -6.84 -3.98
CA LEU A 185 14.78 -6.41 -4.85
C LEU A 185 15.29 -5.00 -4.53
N VAL A 186 14.40 -4.02 -4.26
CA VAL A 186 14.83 -2.68 -3.83
C VAL A 186 15.68 -2.76 -2.57
N ARG A 187 15.24 -3.57 -1.60
CA ARG A 187 15.93 -3.74 -0.31
C ARG A 187 17.25 -4.47 -0.42
N MET A 188 17.43 -5.30 -1.45
CA MET A 188 18.71 -5.90 -1.84
C MET A 188 19.61 -4.94 -2.65
N GLY A 189 19.10 -3.77 -3.07
CA GLY A 189 19.84 -2.80 -3.89
C GLY A 189 19.67 -2.96 -5.41
N HIS A 190 18.86 -3.92 -5.86
CA HIS A 190 18.57 -4.18 -7.28
C HIS A 190 17.47 -3.25 -7.83
N ALA A 191 17.67 -1.94 -7.71
CA ALA A 191 16.65 -0.93 -8.06
C ALA A 191 16.16 -1.02 -9.51
N ARG A 192 17.06 -1.33 -10.46
CA ARG A 192 16.72 -1.45 -11.89
C ARG A 192 15.77 -2.62 -12.18
N GLU A 193 15.94 -3.75 -11.50
CA GLU A 193 15.09 -4.93 -11.66
C GLU A 193 13.76 -4.76 -10.92
N ALA A 194 13.79 -4.10 -9.76
CA ALA A 194 12.62 -3.92 -8.92
C ALA A 194 11.56 -2.97 -9.50
N LEU A 195 12.00 -1.93 -10.21
CA LEU A 195 11.16 -0.83 -10.67
C LEU A 195 9.95 -1.29 -11.50
N PRO A 196 10.09 -2.08 -12.58
CA PRO A 196 8.94 -2.54 -13.36
C PRO A 196 7.97 -3.40 -12.52
N LEU A 197 8.49 -4.18 -11.57
CA LEU A 197 7.67 -5.04 -10.71
C LEU A 197 6.83 -4.22 -9.73
N LEU A 198 7.42 -3.18 -9.14
CA LEU A 198 6.72 -2.26 -8.23
C LEU A 198 5.68 -1.41 -8.97
N GLU A 199 6.01 -0.88 -10.16
CA GLU A 199 5.07 -0.09 -10.97
C GLU A 199 3.84 -0.91 -11.36
N GLN A 200 4.05 -2.14 -11.83
CA GLN A 200 2.97 -3.05 -12.20
C GLN A 200 2.16 -3.46 -10.97
N GLY A 201 2.84 -3.93 -9.93
CA GLY A 201 2.21 -4.52 -8.76
C GLY A 201 1.46 -3.54 -7.87
N LEU A 202 1.84 -2.26 -7.87
CA LEU A 202 1.17 -1.22 -7.08
C LEU A 202 -0.32 -1.07 -7.45
N ASN A 203 -0.73 -1.34 -8.68
CA ASN A 203 -2.15 -1.24 -9.04
C ASN A 203 -3.03 -2.22 -8.26
N SER A 204 -2.48 -3.38 -7.91
CA SER A 204 -3.15 -4.44 -7.13
C SER A 204 -3.14 -4.19 -5.63
N LEU A 205 -2.50 -3.10 -5.16
CA LEU A 205 -2.41 -2.73 -3.75
C LEU A 205 -3.19 -1.46 -3.41
N ALA A 206 -4.23 -1.11 -4.18
CA ALA A 206 -4.95 0.17 -4.05
C ALA A 206 -5.59 0.40 -2.67
N TYR A 207 -6.01 -0.67 -1.99
CA TYR A 207 -6.70 -0.65 -0.69
C TYR A 207 -5.90 -1.35 0.42
N ASN A 208 -4.65 -1.77 0.15
CA ASN A 208 -3.78 -2.30 1.19
C ASN A 208 -3.21 -1.12 2.01
N PRO A 209 -3.39 -1.07 3.34
CA PRO A 209 -2.78 -0.03 4.18
C PRO A 209 -1.25 0.05 4.01
N ALA A 210 -0.60 -1.10 3.80
CA ALA A 210 0.84 -1.19 3.57
C ALA A 210 1.27 -0.59 2.22
N ARG A 211 0.36 -0.12 1.36
CA ARG A 211 0.68 0.58 0.10
C ARG A 211 1.71 1.70 0.28
N VAL A 212 1.69 2.41 1.41
CA VAL A 212 2.67 3.45 1.74
C VAL A 212 4.12 2.91 1.73
N VAL A 213 4.33 1.66 2.16
CA VAL A 213 5.62 0.96 2.14
C VAL A 213 6.12 0.79 0.70
N TYR A 214 5.27 0.25 -0.17
CA TYR A 214 5.62 0.02 -1.57
C TYR A 214 5.87 1.31 -2.32
N LEU A 215 5.07 2.36 -2.07
CA LEU A 215 5.29 3.68 -2.66
C LEU A 215 6.61 4.30 -2.17
N TYR A 216 6.92 4.18 -0.88
CA TYR A 216 8.19 4.66 -0.33
C TYR A 216 9.38 3.96 -1.01
N HIS A 217 9.34 2.63 -1.12
CA HIS A 217 10.42 1.87 -1.76
C HIS A 217 10.49 2.04 -3.28
N LEU A 218 9.38 2.29 -3.97
CA LEU A 218 9.41 2.72 -5.37
C LEU A 218 10.09 4.09 -5.51
N GLY A 219 9.80 5.03 -4.60
CA GLY A 219 10.50 6.32 -4.54
C GLY A 219 12.02 6.15 -4.34
N GLN A 220 12.43 5.23 -3.46
CA GLN A 220 13.84 4.87 -3.27
C GLN A 220 14.45 4.25 -4.52
N ALA A 221 13.72 3.39 -5.24
CA ALA A 221 14.20 2.80 -6.48
C ALA A 221 14.48 3.87 -7.54
N TYR A 222 13.56 4.82 -7.75
CA TYR A 222 13.80 5.96 -8.64
C TYR A 222 14.99 6.81 -8.17
N GLU A 223 15.11 7.07 -6.86
CA GLU A 223 16.23 7.83 -6.28
C GLU A 223 17.58 7.16 -6.55
N HIS A 224 17.68 5.84 -6.36
CA HIS A 224 18.88 5.05 -6.66
C HIS A 224 19.27 5.07 -8.13
N LEU A 225 18.29 5.17 -9.03
CA LEU A 225 18.51 5.26 -10.48
C LEU A 225 18.78 6.69 -10.97
N GLY A 226 18.71 7.69 -10.09
CA GLY A 226 18.92 9.10 -10.43
C GLY A 226 17.68 9.80 -11.00
N GLU A 227 16.52 9.13 -11.04
CA GLU A 227 15.24 9.64 -11.53
C GLU A 227 14.57 10.56 -10.49
N ARG A 228 15.23 11.68 -10.16
CA ARG A 228 14.87 12.54 -9.02
C ARG A 228 13.43 13.05 -9.06
N GLN A 229 12.93 13.40 -10.25
CA GLN A 229 11.57 13.93 -10.41
C GLN A 229 10.52 12.85 -10.11
N LEU A 230 10.67 11.66 -10.70
CA LEU A 230 9.79 10.52 -10.45
C LEU A 230 9.86 10.07 -8.98
N ALA A 231 11.05 10.11 -8.37
CA ALA A 231 11.22 9.84 -6.94
C ALA A 231 10.42 10.84 -6.09
N ALA A 232 10.53 12.15 -6.37
CA ALA A 232 9.83 13.20 -5.62
C ALA A 232 8.30 13.11 -5.75
N GLU A 233 7.79 12.80 -6.94
CA GLU A 233 6.36 12.55 -7.19
C GLU A 233 5.87 11.28 -6.47
N THR A 234 6.67 10.22 -6.48
CA THR A 234 6.33 8.96 -5.83
C THR A 234 6.32 9.08 -4.32
N TYR A 235 7.29 9.79 -3.74
CA TYR A 235 7.29 10.10 -2.31
C TYR A 235 6.07 10.94 -1.91
N GLU A 236 5.61 11.87 -2.74
CA GLU A 236 4.34 12.59 -2.48
C GLU A 236 3.13 11.65 -2.47
N LYS A 237 3.06 10.69 -3.40
CA LYS A 237 2.04 9.63 -3.35
C LYS A 237 2.12 8.84 -2.04
N ALA A 238 3.32 8.54 -1.53
CA ALA A 238 3.48 7.87 -0.23
C ALA A 238 2.95 8.73 0.93
N THR A 239 3.25 10.05 0.94
CA THR A 239 2.76 10.96 1.99
C THR A 239 1.24 11.05 2.08
N THR A 240 0.56 10.89 0.94
CA THR A 240 -0.90 10.97 0.84
C THR A 240 -1.57 9.63 1.06
N ALA A 241 -0.89 8.51 0.80
CA ALA A 241 -1.43 7.17 0.96
C ALA A 241 -1.71 6.80 2.43
N PHE A 242 -0.83 7.20 3.34
CA PHE A 242 -1.05 7.01 4.78
C PHE A 242 -0.42 8.17 5.58
N PRO A 243 -1.12 9.30 5.69
CA PRO A 243 -0.64 10.47 6.42
C PRO A 243 -0.36 10.18 7.91
N GLY A 244 0.61 10.86 8.49
CA GLY A 244 0.93 10.77 9.92
C GLY A 244 1.73 9.52 10.34
N THR A 245 2.07 8.63 9.41
CA THR A 245 2.98 7.51 9.68
C THR A 245 4.44 7.95 9.67
N ARG A 246 5.31 7.13 10.26
CA ARG A 246 6.76 7.28 10.15
C ARG A 246 7.21 7.32 8.69
N LEU A 247 6.74 6.37 7.86
CA LEU A 247 7.10 6.28 6.45
C LEU A 247 6.62 7.48 5.64
N ALA A 248 5.39 7.97 5.86
CA ALA A 248 4.94 9.21 5.23
C ALA A 248 5.81 10.41 5.62
N SER A 249 6.27 10.48 6.88
CA SER A 249 7.16 11.55 7.33
C SER A 249 8.55 11.45 6.70
N GLU A 250 9.12 10.25 6.60
CA GLU A 250 10.38 10.01 5.88
C GLU A 250 10.25 10.32 4.38
N ALA A 251 9.16 9.88 3.73
CA ALA A 251 8.87 10.19 2.34
C ALA A 251 8.81 11.71 2.09
N LYS A 252 8.13 12.44 2.99
CA LYS A 252 8.08 13.91 2.93
C LYS A 252 9.48 14.52 3.02
N SER A 253 10.30 14.06 3.95
CA SER A 253 11.68 14.53 4.11
C SER A 253 12.53 14.26 2.86
N ARG A 254 12.46 13.03 2.33
CA ARG A 254 13.16 12.63 1.09
C ARG A 254 12.75 13.50 -0.11
N ARG A 255 11.44 13.69 -0.30
CA ARG A 255 10.92 14.59 -1.34
C ARG A 255 11.49 15.99 -1.22
N LEU A 256 11.47 16.59 -0.04
CA LEU A 256 11.99 17.94 0.18
C LEU A 256 13.47 18.02 -0.19
N ALA A 257 14.29 17.07 0.25
CA ALA A 257 15.71 17.01 -0.13
C ALA A 257 15.93 16.89 -1.64
N LEU A 258 15.06 16.15 -2.35
CA LEU A 258 15.13 16.03 -3.80
C LEU A 258 14.78 17.35 -4.51
N VAL A 259 13.73 18.04 -4.07
CA VAL A 259 13.26 19.31 -4.64
C VAL A 259 14.20 20.47 -4.29
N GLU A 260 14.66 20.58 -3.05
CA GLU A 260 15.63 21.61 -2.64
C GLU A 260 16.97 21.43 -3.36
N GLY A 261 17.39 20.19 -3.62
CA GLY A 261 18.54 19.89 -4.47
C GLY A 261 18.40 20.36 -5.93
N GLN A 262 17.18 20.50 -6.45
CA GLN A 262 16.95 21.14 -7.77
C GLN A 262 17.16 22.66 -7.72
N HIS A 263 16.96 23.28 -6.55
CA HIS A 263 17.06 24.72 -6.32
C HIS A 263 18.43 25.11 -5.73
N GLY A 264 19.46 24.27 -5.88
CA GLY A 264 20.78 24.36 -5.24
C GLY A 264 21.58 25.65 -5.43
N GLU A 265 21.11 26.62 -6.21
CA GLU A 265 21.68 27.98 -6.26
C GLU A 265 21.02 28.96 -5.25
N GLY A 266 19.90 28.61 -4.63
CA GLY A 266 19.03 29.57 -3.94
C GLY A 266 19.23 29.69 -2.43
N MET A 267 19.59 28.62 -1.73
CA MET A 267 19.63 28.63 -0.25
C MET A 267 20.94 29.20 0.30
N PHE A 268 22.09 28.76 -0.25
CA PHE A 268 23.40 29.33 0.11
C PHE A 268 23.49 30.82 -0.26
N ARG A 269 22.94 31.23 -1.40
CA ARG A 269 22.94 32.64 -1.85
C ARG A 269 22.09 33.56 -0.96
N ARG A 270 21.03 33.02 -0.33
CA ARG A 270 20.17 33.76 0.62
C ARG A 270 20.69 33.76 2.06
N MET A 271 21.64 32.89 2.39
CA MET A 271 22.31 32.86 3.70
C MET A 271 23.64 33.63 3.71
N LEU A 272 24.18 33.99 2.55
CA LEU A 272 25.24 34.97 2.47
C LEU A 272 24.64 36.35 2.78
N PRO A 273 25.18 37.10 3.77
CA PRO A 273 24.77 38.48 3.94
C PRO A 273 25.01 39.19 2.61
N GLU A 274 23.94 39.78 2.05
CA GLU A 274 24.02 40.69 0.91
C GLU A 274 25.16 41.67 1.22
N THR A 275 26.31 41.51 0.55
CA THR A 275 27.37 42.51 0.64
C THR A 275 26.72 43.82 0.24
N PRO A 276 26.66 44.83 1.12
CA PRO A 276 25.97 46.06 0.80
C PRO A 276 26.64 46.60 -0.46
N VAL A 277 25.84 46.72 -1.53
CA VAL A 277 26.27 47.37 -2.76
C VAL A 277 26.73 48.77 -2.35
N SER A 278 28.04 49.00 -2.39
CA SER A 278 28.65 50.27 -2.05
C SER A 278 28.19 51.32 -3.06
N LYS A 279 27.07 51.98 -2.76
CA LYS A 279 26.69 53.26 -3.34
C LYS A 279 27.65 54.33 -2.82
N ALA A 280 28.88 54.36 -3.34
CA ALA A 280 29.75 55.54 -3.38
C ALA A 280 31.15 55.14 -3.85
N LEU A 281 31.40 55.31 -5.14
CA LEU A 281 32.67 55.85 -5.63
C LEU A 281 32.35 56.54 -6.95
N ALA A 282 31.83 57.76 -6.81
CA ALA A 282 31.90 58.74 -7.88
C ALA A 282 33.39 59.00 -8.18
N PRO A 283 33.83 59.01 -9.45
CA PRO A 283 35.20 59.33 -9.78
C PRO A 283 35.42 60.83 -9.53
N ALA A 284 36.25 61.15 -8.54
CA ALA A 284 36.84 62.47 -8.39
C ALA A 284 37.92 62.65 -9.49
N GLY A 285 37.48 63.00 -10.70
CA GLY A 285 38.34 63.48 -11.76
C GLY A 285 38.57 64.98 -11.57
N GLY A 286 39.78 65.33 -11.12
CA GLY A 286 40.20 66.71 -10.87
C GLY A 286 40.13 67.59 -12.11
N LYS A 287 39.59 68.80 -11.94
CA LYS A 287 39.96 69.95 -12.76
C LYS A 287 40.98 70.75 -11.97
N LEU A 288 42.22 70.75 -12.46
CA LEU A 288 43.23 71.74 -12.09
C LEU A 288 42.81 73.08 -12.71
N GLU A 289 42.73 74.09 -11.84
CA GLU A 289 42.76 75.50 -12.21
C GLU A 289 44.11 75.79 -12.87
N ASN A 290 44.09 76.37 -14.08
CA ASN A 290 45.18 77.17 -14.59
C ASN A 290 44.71 78.63 -14.50
N GLU A 291 45.28 79.39 -13.58
CA GLU A 291 45.40 80.84 -13.69
C GLU A 291 46.84 81.17 -14.10
N GLU A 292 46.94 82.20 -14.95
CA GLU A 292 48.11 82.81 -15.62
C GLU A 292 48.56 82.23 -16.97
#